data_AF-A0A2I1HE96-F1
#
_entry.id   AF-A0A2I1HE96-F1
#
_cell.length_a   1.000
_cell.length_b   1.000
_cell.length_c   1.000
_cell.angle_alpha   90.00
_cell.angle_beta   90.00
_cell.angle_gamma   90.00
#
_symmetry.space_group_name_H-M   'P 1'
#
loop_
_entity.id
_entity.type
_entity.pdbx_description
1 polymer ?
#
loop_
_entity_poly.entity_id
_entity_poly.type
_entity_poly.pdbx_seq_one_letter_code
_entity_poly.pdbx_strand_id
1 'polypeptide(L)'
;MDADQWNIFQIEINKNAYVSFENYLTDTSFNTHSPQHFVNERMKKIQKDIEDALKLANVQKYKRGAPKRNELPLHIRRQFNQLYQLASLKRYLKDKLSIFKNKNNFLEINDTLNQNQSLQEQVDLKDIIEAFNKHWKCKRKWLSKLLRLNNVPSVNPLPLFLDTVSELEMIISSINQLEILINKQLTSDRSKMLNSILERHPRKITLDRIKYTENEEIKFSNDRNKITEITNHHFQNIGLSSTNTSKYDPLIGLDDYWKDFYQKRQNVPREDIELLSSDIGMEELQEIIKTLPNNKAPGLSKLSYEIIKKLPDNFLKEILYLFNFSLSNNVIPDSWQQALLYPIPKPR
;
A
#
# COMPACT_ATOMS: atom_id res chain seq x y z
N MET A 1 5.50 -1.96 -13.05
CA MET A 1 5.79 -2.22 -14.45
C MET A 1 7.29 -2.18 -14.64
N ASP A 2 7.85 -3.18 -15.30
CA ASP A 2 9.23 -3.14 -15.79
C ASP A 2 9.34 -2.26 -17.05
N ALA A 3 10.55 -2.13 -17.59
CA ALA A 3 10.82 -1.27 -18.75
C ALA A 3 10.09 -1.77 -20.02
N ASP A 4 10.01 -3.07 -20.22
CA ASP A 4 9.38 -3.67 -21.40
C ASP A 4 7.86 -3.46 -21.37
N GLN A 5 7.24 -3.61 -20.21
CA GLN A 5 5.83 -3.31 -20.00
C GLN A 5 5.52 -1.83 -20.28
N TRP A 6 6.40 -0.91 -19.89
CA TRP A 6 6.22 0.52 -20.21
C TRP A 6 6.37 0.80 -21.70
N ASN A 7 7.32 0.15 -22.37
CA ASN A 7 7.48 0.29 -23.81
C ASN A 7 6.25 -0.19 -24.57
N ILE A 8 5.70 -1.36 -24.22
CA ILE A 8 4.46 -1.89 -24.80
C ILE A 8 3.31 -0.90 -24.58
N PHE A 9 3.14 -0.41 -23.35
CA PHE A 9 2.10 0.57 -23.02
C PHE A 9 2.21 1.84 -23.89
N GLN A 10 3.42 2.40 -24.03
CA GLN A 10 3.65 3.61 -24.83
C GLN A 10 3.44 3.38 -26.32
N ILE A 11 3.80 2.21 -26.84
CA ILE A 11 3.56 1.85 -28.25
C ILE A 11 2.06 1.73 -28.50
N GLU A 12 1.32 0.99 -27.67
CA GLU A 12 -0.11 0.76 -27.86
C GLU A 12 -0.91 2.06 -27.74
N ILE A 13 -0.60 2.89 -26.75
CA ILE A 13 -1.38 4.10 -26.51
C ILE A 13 -1.17 5.15 -27.61
N ASN A 14 -0.01 5.18 -28.26
CA ASN A 14 0.31 6.07 -29.39
C ASN A 14 -0.38 5.68 -30.71
N LYS A 15 -0.97 4.48 -30.81
CA LYS A 15 -1.73 4.07 -32.00
C LYS A 15 -3.10 4.73 -32.09
N ASN A 16 -3.59 5.28 -30.98
CA ASN A 16 -4.94 5.82 -30.90
C ASN A 16 -5.01 7.21 -31.54
N ALA A 17 -5.96 7.38 -32.45
CA ALA A 17 -6.29 8.66 -33.05
C ALA A 17 -7.63 9.16 -32.53
N TYR A 18 -7.74 10.48 -32.34
CA TYR A 18 -8.94 11.14 -31.88
C TYR A 18 -9.47 12.09 -32.94
N VAL A 19 -10.78 12.12 -33.07
CA VAL A 19 -11.48 12.95 -34.06
C VAL A 19 -11.63 14.36 -33.46
N SER A 20 -11.42 15.40 -34.28
CA SER A 20 -11.69 16.78 -33.87
C SER A 20 -13.19 17.01 -33.71
N PHE A 21 -13.57 18.11 -33.06
CA PHE A 21 -14.99 18.40 -32.88
C PHE A 21 -15.70 18.70 -34.20
N GLU A 22 -15.03 19.37 -35.13
CA GLU A 22 -15.58 19.69 -36.46
C GLU A 22 -15.90 18.41 -37.25
N ASN A 23 -14.96 17.45 -37.24
CA ASN A 23 -15.18 16.16 -37.90
C ASN A 23 -16.26 15.33 -37.18
N TYR A 24 -16.33 15.43 -35.85
CA TYR A 24 -17.40 14.80 -35.07
C TYR A 24 -18.78 15.36 -35.45
N LEU A 25 -18.92 16.66 -35.70
CA LEU A 25 -20.18 17.28 -36.16
C LEU A 25 -20.65 16.74 -37.52
N THR A 26 -19.73 16.32 -38.38
CA THR A 26 -20.06 15.79 -39.72
C THR A 26 -20.33 14.29 -39.73
N ASP A 27 -20.06 13.59 -38.64
CA ASP A 27 -20.17 12.14 -38.55
C ASP A 27 -21.62 11.72 -38.27
N THR A 28 -22.23 11.03 -39.24
CA THR A 28 -23.62 10.57 -39.19
C THR A 28 -23.83 9.38 -38.25
N SER A 29 -22.76 8.80 -37.69
CA SER A 29 -22.86 7.70 -36.72
C SER A 29 -23.27 8.16 -35.32
N PHE A 30 -23.20 9.47 -35.02
CA PHE A 30 -23.64 10.03 -33.75
C PHE A 30 -25.06 10.59 -33.85
N ASN A 31 -25.95 10.12 -32.98
CA ASN A 31 -27.36 10.55 -32.96
C ASN A 31 -27.57 11.94 -32.36
N THR A 32 -26.59 12.47 -31.61
CA THR A 32 -26.67 13.77 -30.94
C THR A 32 -25.34 14.51 -31.02
N HIS A 33 -25.30 15.60 -31.77
CA HIS A 33 -24.12 16.46 -31.88
C HIS A 33 -24.21 17.61 -30.88
N SER A 34 -23.65 17.42 -29.69
CA SER A 34 -23.52 18.48 -28.70
C SER A 34 -22.11 18.51 -28.09
N PRO A 35 -21.61 19.68 -27.65
CA PRO A 35 -20.33 19.77 -26.95
C PRO A 35 -20.27 18.85 -25.72
N GLN A 36 -21.38 18.73 -24.97
CA GLN A 36 -21.47 17.84 -23.81
C GLN A 36 -21.33 16.36 -24.20
N HIS A 37 -22.03 15.92 -25.25
CA HIS A 37 -21.91 14.54 -25.72
C HIS A 37 -20.48 14.24 -26.22
N PHE A 38 -19.88 15.19 -26.95
CA PHE A 38 -18.52 15.06 -27.43
C PHE A 38 -17.50 14.88 -26.31
N VAL A 39 -17.51 15.74 -25.27
CA VAL A 39 -16.55 15.61 -24.16
C VAL A 39 -16.74 14.30 -23.39
N ASN A 40 -17.98 13.84 -23.25
CA ASN A 40 -18.30 12.56 -22.61
C ASN A 40 -17.72 11.37 -23.38
N GLU A 41 -18.01 11.27 -24.68
CA GLU A 41 -17.51 10.16 -25.51
C GLU A 41 -15.99 10.22 -25.68
N ARG A 42 -15.41 11.42 -25.80
CA ARG A 42 -13.96 11.60 -25.89
C ARG A 42 -13.25 11.17 -24.60
N MET A 43 -13.76 11.57 -23.43
CA MET A 43 -13.19 11.13 -22.15
C MET A 43 -13.32 9.62 -21.95
N LYS A 44 -14.46 9.04 -22.31
CA LYS A 44 -14.70 7.59 -22.25
C LYS A 44 -13.73 6.83 -23.16
N LYS A 45 -13.48 7.34 -24.36
CA LYS A 45 -12.47 6.78 -25.28
C LYS A 45 -11.06 6.86 -24.69
N ILE A 46 -10.65 8.02 -24.18
CA ILE A 46 -9.34 8.20 -23.51
C ILE A 46 -9.16 7.18 -22.38
N GLN A 47 -10.15 7.02 -21.50
CA GLN A 47 -10.07 6.05 -20.40
C GLN A 47 -9.93 4.62 -20.91
N LYS A 48 -10.76 4.24 -21.89
CA LYS A 48 -10.73 2.91 -22.49
C LYS A 48 -9.38 2.60 -23.14
N ASP A 49 -8.83 3.55 -23.89
CA ASP A 49 -7.56 3.39 -24.60
C ASP A 49 -6.39 3.21 -23.60
N ILE A 50 -6.39 3.94 -22.49
CA ILE A 50 -5.42 3.73 -21.40
C ILE A 50 -5.61 2.34 -20.79
N GLU A 51 -6.85 1.94 -20.46
CA GLU A 51 -7.12 0.63 -19.87
C GLU A 51 -6.71 -0.53 -20.78
N ASP A 52 -6.98 -0.44 -22.08
CA ASP A 52 -6.65 -1.47 -23.05
C ASP A 52 -5.14 -1.55 -23.28
N ALA A 53 -4.43 -0.42 -23.35
CA ALA A 53 -2.97 -0.39 -23.38
C ALA A 53 -2.35 -1.02 -22.11
N LEU A 54 -2.92 -0.77 -20.93
CA LEU A 54 -2.47 -1.38 -19.67
C LEU A 54 -2.74 -2.90 -19.63
N LYS A 55 -3.85 -3.37 -20.20
CA LYS A 55 -4.14 -4.81 -20.32
C LYS A 55 -3.11 -5.48 -21.23
N LEU A 56 -2.81 -4.89 -22.38
CA LEU A 56 -1.83 -5.41 -23.34
C LEU A 56 -0.41 -5.43 -22.78
N ALA A 57 -0.04 -4.41 -22.00
CA ALA A 57 1.22 -4.36 -21.27
C ALA A 57 1.29 -5.37 -20.09
N ASN A 58 0.27 -6.21 -19.89
CA ASN A 58 0.18 -7.23 -18.85
C ASN A 58 0.49 -6.68 -17.43
N VAL A 59 -0.04 -5.49 -17.15
CA VAL A 59 0.26 -4.80 -15.89
C VAL A 59 -0.42 -5.52 -14.74
N GLN A 60 0.38 -6.15 -13.88
CA GLN A 60 -0.13 -6.73 -12.64
C GLN A 60 -0.72 -5.62 -11.77
N LYS A 61 -1.97 -5.79 -11.34
CA LYS A 61 -2.60 -4.91 -10.33
C LYS A 61 -1.69 -4.82 -9.11
N TYR A 62 -1.41 -3.59 -8.67
CA TYR A 62 -0.57 -3.35 -7.49
C TYR A 62 -1.07 -4.17 -6.30
N LYS A 63 -0.25 -5.11 -5.85
CA LYS A 63 -0.41 -5.80 -4.57
C LYS A 63 0.52 -5.13 -3.58
N ARG A 64 -0.03 -4.59 -2.49
CA ARG A 64 0.76 -3.99 -1.42
C ARG A 64 1.67 -5.09 -0.84
N GLY A 65 2.98 -5.02 -1.12
CA GLY A 65 3.96 -5.94 -0.57
C GLY A 65 4.03 -5.80 0.96
N ALA A 66 4.47 -6.85 1.65
CA ALA A 66 4.81 -6.72 3.07
C ALA A 66 5.91 -5.65 3.23
N PRO A 67 5.85 -4.79 4.26
CA PRO A 67 6.84 -3.74 4.48
C PRO A 67 8.25 -4.33 4.59
N LYS A 68 9.26 -3.61 4.08
CA LYS A 68 10.65 -4.09 4.15
C LYS A 68 11.09 -4.15 5.60
N ARG A 69 11.95 -5.11 5.95
CA ARG A 69 12.42 -5.31 7.34
C ARG A 69 13.01 -4.06 7.99
N ASN A 70 13.68 -3.20 7.22
CA ASN A 70 14.29 -1.96 7.72
C ASN A 70 13.27 -0.86 8.02
N GLU A 71 12.07 -0.96 7.44
CA GLU A 71 10.93 -0.05 7.69
C GLU A 71 10.18 -0.44 8.98
N LEU A 72 10.54 -1.59 9.59
CA LEU A 72 9.98 -2.00 10.87
C LEU A 72 10.67 -1.29 12.05
N PRO A 73 9.91 -0.97 13.11
CA PRO A 73 10.46 -0.37 14.33
C PRO A 73 11.52 -1.24 15.02
N LEU A 74 12.43 -0.59 15.75
CA LEU A 74 13.64 -1.21 16.29
C LEU A 74 13.35 -2.44 17.16
N HIS A 75 12.32 -2.40 18.01
CA HIS A 75 11.96 -3.53 18.87
C HIS A 75 11.49 -4.76 18.07
N ILE A 76 10.69 -4.56 17.02
CA ILE A 76 10.28 -5.63 16.08
C ILE A 76 11.50 -6.19 15.33
N ARG A 77 12.38 -5.32 14.82
CA ARG A 77 13.61 -5.75 14.15
C ARG A 77 14.50 -6.59 15.07
N ARG A 78 14.60 -6.23 16.35
CA ARG A 78 15.33 -6.98 17.39
C ARG A 78 14.71 -8.37 17.62
N GLN A 79 13.39 -8.48 17.70
CA GLN A 79 12.70 -9.78 17.83
C GLN A 79 12.94 -10.67 16.60
N PHE A 80 12.85 -10.15 15.38
CA PHE A 80 13.22 -10.91 14.16
C PHE A 80 14.69 -11.35 14.15
N ASN A 81 15.60 -10.49 14.64
CA ASN A 81 17.02 -10.86 14.79
C ASN A 81 17.21 -11.99 15.81
N GLN A 82 16.46 -11.99 16.91
CA GLN A 82 16.49 -13.07 17.90
C GLN A 82 16.04 -14.39 17.27
N LEU A 83 14.93 -14.40 16.53
CA LEU A 83 14.45 -15.60 15.81
C LEU A 83 15.51 -16.13 14.84
N TYR A 84 16.17 -15.26 14.09
CA TYR A 84 17.24 -15.67 13.17
C TYR A 84 18.42 -16.32 13.92
N GLN A 85 18.85 -15.73 15.04
CA GLN A 85 19.94 -16.28 15.85
C GLN A 85 19.55 -17.60 16.53
N LEU A 86 18.29 -17.73 16.98
CA LEU A 86 17.76 -18.96 17.57
C LEU A 86 17.72 -20.09 16.52
N ALA A 87 17.26 -19.81 15.31
CA ALA A 87 17.23 -20.79 14.22
C ALA A 87 18.64 -21.30 13.87
N SER A 88 19.61 -20.38 13.78
CA SER A 88 21.02 -20.74 13.55
C SER A 88 21.59 -21.60 14.68
N LEU A 89 21.37 -21.21 15.95
CA LEU A 89 21.84 -21.98 17.11
C LEU A 89 21.16 -23.35 17.20
N LYS A 90 19.87 -23.42 16.91
CA LYS A 90 19.09 -24.67 16.89
C LYS A 90 19.60 -25.64 15.84
N ARG A 91 19.92 -25.16 14.64
CA ARG A 91 20.57 -25.98 13.60
C ARG A 91 21.91 -26.51 14.12
N TYR A 92 22.73 -25.63 14.69
CA TYR A 92 24.03 -26.01 15.25
C TYR A 92 23.93 -27.09 16.34
N LEU A 93 22.93 -26.99 17.23
CA LEU A 93 22.67 -27.99 18.27
C LEU A 93 22.17 -29.33 17.70
N LYS A 94 21.32 -29.28 16.66
CA LYS A 94 20.85 -30.48 15.94
C LYS A 94 21.99 -31.20 15.22
N ASP A 95 22.93 -30.46 14.65
CA ASP A 95 24.10 -31.02 13.99
C ASP A 95 24.95 -31.80 15.03
N LYS A 96 25.23 -31.21 16.19
CA LYS A 96 25.93 -31.93 17.28
C LYS A 96 25.15 -33.13 17.81
N LEU A 97 23.84 -32.98 17.98
CA LEU A 97 22.97 -34.08 18.43
C LEU A 97 23.03 -35.28 17.46
N SER A 98 23.03 -35.02 16.16
CA SER A 98 23.16 -36.05 15.12
C SER A 98 24.51 -36.78 15.20
N ILE A 99 25.60 -36.03 15.42
CA ILE A 99 26.95 -36.59 15.61
C ILE A 99 26.99 -37.50 16.85
N PHE A 100 26.39 -37.09 17.96
CA PHE A 100 26.35 -37.92 19.17
C PHE A 100 25.50 -39.19 19.00
N LYS A 101 24.34 -39.09 18.34
CA LYS A 101 23.46 -40.25 18.12
C LYS A 101 24.07 -41.28 17.16
N ASN A 102 24.79 -40.83 16.15
CA ASN A 102 25.34 -41.68 15.09
C ASN A 102 26.88 -41.71 15.10
N LYS A 103 27.49 -41.68 16.29
CA LYS A 103 28.94 -41.49 16.47
C LYS A 103 29.79 -42.45 15.64
N ASN A 104 29.46 -43.75 15.63
CA ASN A 104 30.26 -44.77 14.93
C ASN A 104 30.22 -44.59 13.41
N ASN A 105 29.04 -44.31 12.85
CA ASN A 105 28.87 -44.05 11.42
C ASN A 105 29.58 -42.75 11.00
N PHE A 106 29.53 -41.72 11.85
CA PHE A 106 30.26 -40.48 11.61
C PHE A 106 31.77 -40.71 11.56
N LEU A 107 32.32 -41.50 12.49
CA LEU A 107 33.75 -41.85 12.51
C LEU A 107 34.16 -42.61 11.24
N GLU A 108 33.40 -43.64 10.85
CA GLU A 108 33.66 -44.44 9.66
C GLU A 108 33.67 -43.59 8.36
N ILE A 109 32.68 -42.68 8.22
CA ILE A 109 32.61 -41.76 7.08
C ILE A 109 33.77 -40.75 7.13
N ASN A 110 34.08 -40.18 8.30
CA ASN A 110 35.15 -39.21 8.45
C ASN A 110 36.52 -39.83 8.13
N ASP A 111 36.75 -41.05 8.58
CA ASP A 111 37.96 -41.81 8.28
C ASP A 111 38.07 -42.09 6.77
N THR A 112 36.96 -42.48 6.12
CA THR A 112 36.91 -42.68 4.66
C THR A 112 37.21 -41.39 3.87
N LEU A 113 36.71 -40.24 4.34
CA LEU A 113 36.96 -38.94 3.71
C LEU A 113 38.41 -38.46 3.91
N ASN A 114 38.98 -38.71 5.09
CA ASN A 114 40.34 -38.34 5.45
C ASN A 114 41.42 -39.23 4.76
N GLN A 115 41.07 -40.44 4.32
CA GLN A 115 41.99 -41.36 3.61
C GLN A 115 42.60 -40.77 2.33
N ASN A 116 41.87 -39.87 1.65
CA ASN A 116 42.30 -39.27 0.38
C ASN A 116 42.87 -37.85 0.52
N GLN A 117 43.07 -37.36 1.76
CA GLN A 117 43.50 -35.99 2.04
C GLN A 117 44.91 -35.94 2.61
N SER A 118 45.60 -34.82 2.37
CA SER A 118 46.91 -34.57 2.96
C SER A 118 46.79 -34.44 4.49
N LEU A 119 47.85 -34.79 5.24
CA LEU A 119 47.87 -34.72 6.72
C LEU A 119 47.48 -33.34 7.30
N GLN A 120 47.60 -32.26 6.51
CA GLN A 120 47.25 -30.89 6.90
C GLN A 120 45.77 -30.55 6.67
N GLU A 121 45.06 -31.33 5.86
CA GLU A 121 43.65 -31.11 5.49
C GLU A 121 42.70 -32.08 6.19
N GLN A 122 43.22 -33.09 6.88
CA GLN A 122 42.43 -34.04 7.65
C GLN A 122 41.68 -33.33 8.78
N VAL A 123 40.39 -33.65 8.92
CA VAL A 123 39.54 -33.08 9.97
C VAL A 123 39.43 -34.07 11.14
N ASP A 124 39.96 -33.68 12.30
CA ASP A 124 39.78 -34.43 13.54
C ASP A 124 38.40 -34.10 14.16
N LEU A 125 37.69 -35.14 14.60
CA LEU A 125 36.47 -35.01 15.38
C LEU A 125 36.70 -34.16 16.64
N LYS A 126 37.91 -34.20 17.21
CA LYS A 126 38.31 -33.38 18.35
C LYS A 126 38.24 -31.88 18.02
N ASP A 127 38.69 -31.48 16.83
CA ASP A 127 38.63 -30.09 16.36
C ASP A 127 37.19 -29.62 16.14
N ILE A 128 36.33 -30.51 15.62
CA ILE A 128 34.89 -30.25 15.47
C ILE A 128 34.24 -30.01 16.85
N ILE A 129 34.55 -30.86 17.83
CA ILE A 129 34.04 -30.73 19.20
C ILE A 129 34.57 -29.46 19.87
N GLU A 130 35.83 -29.10 19.64
CA GLU A 130 36.42 -27.88 20.17
C GLU A 130 35.78 -26.62 19.56
N ALA A 131 35.58 -26.60 18.24
CA ALA A 131 34.84 -25.55 17.55
C ALA A 131 33.41 -25.41 18.11
N PHE A 132 32.74 -26.55 18.38
CA PHE A 132 31.44 -26.58 19.05
C PHE A 132 31.48 -25.92 20.42
N ASN A 133 32.40 -26.36 21.28
CA ASN A 133 32.47 -25.86 22.65
C ASN A 133 32.79 -24.36 22.67
N LYS A 134 33.64 -23.88 21.75
CA LYS A 134 33.93 -22.46 21.57
C LYS A 134 32.68 -21.67 21.16
N HIS A 135 31.91 -22.16 20.18
CA HIS A 135 30.69 -21.49 19.74
C HIS A 135 29.60 -21.48 20.83
N TRP A 136 29.41 -22.61 21.53
CA TRP A 136 28.48 -22.74 22.65
C TRP A 136 28.82 -21.77 23.77
N LYS A 137 30.09 -21.69 24.17
CA LYS A 137 30.56 -20.77 25.22
C LYS A 137 30.16 -19.32 24.95
N CYS A 138 30.26 -18.87 23.70
CA CYS A 138 29.85 -17.54 23.27
C CYS A 138 28.33 -17.34 23.30
N LYS A 139 27.56 -18.31 22.79
CA LYS A 139 26.10 -18.20 22.67
C LYS A 139 25.34 -18.48 23.98
N ARG A 140 25.95 -19.20 24.92
CA ARG A 140 25.35 -19.57 26.22
C ARG A 140 24.89 -18.35 27.01
N LYS A 141 25.73 -17.34 27.16
CA LYS A 141 25.40 -16.11 27.93
C LYS A 141 24.22 -15.37 27.31
N TRP A 142 24.18 -15.29 25.99
CA TRP A 142 23.08 -14.67 25.25
C TRP A 142 21.78 -15.45 25.44
N LEU A 143 21.83 -16.77 25.30
CA LEU A 143 20.65 -17.63 25.49
C LEU A 143 20.12 -17.57 26.93
N SER A 144 20.99 -17.62 27.95
CA SER A 144 20.57 -17.46 29.35
C SER A 144 19.88 -16.12 29.60
N LYS A 145 20.39 -15.02 29.03
CA LYS A 145 19.74 -13.71 29.13
C LYS A 145 18.37 -13.72 28.46
N LEU A 146 18.26 -14.34 27.28
CA LEU A 146 17.02 -14.39 26.52
C LEU A 146 15.94 -15.25 27.21
N LEU A 147 16.32 -16.38 27.81
CA LEU A 147 15.44 -17.25 28.60
C LEU A 147 14.87 -16.49 29.80
N ARG A 148 15.71 -15.76 30.54
CA ARG A 148 15.29 -14.92 31.68
C ARG A 148 14.30 -13.82 31.26
N LEU A 149 14.56 -13.14 30.14
CA LEU A 149 13.68 -12.07 29.65
C LEU A 149 12.28 -12.57 29.24
N ASN A 150 12.16 -13.84 28.84
CA ASN A 150 10.90 -14.44 28.39
C ASN A 150 10.26 -15.36 29.44
N ASN A 151 10.77 -15.37 30.69
CA ASN A 151 10.29 -16.20 31.79
C ASN A 151 10.14 -17.70 31.44
N VAL A 152 11.00 -18.22 30.56
CA VAL A 152 10.99 -19.64 30.19
C VAL A 152 11.62 -20.45 31.33
N PRO A 153 10.93 -21.45 31.90
CA PRO A 153 11.52 -22.34 32.89
C PRO A 153 12.67 -23.11 32.23
N SER A 154 13.90 -22.85 32.64
CA SER A 154 15.08 -23.58 32.16
C SER A 154 16.03 -23.89 33.30
N VAL A 155 16.88 -24.90 33.11
CA VAL A 155 18.02 -25.18 33.97
C VAL A 155 18.92 -23.93 33.97
N ASN A 156 18.90 -23.20 35.08
CA ASN A 156 19.77 -22.06 35.30
C ASN A 156 20.71 -22.44 36.45
N PRO A 157 22.04 -22.44 36.22
CA PRO A 157 22.74 -22.02 35.00
C PRO A 157 22.71 -23.07 33.87
N LEU A 158 22.75 -22.62 32.61
CA LEU A 158 22.96 -23.51 31.46
C LEU A 158 24.32 -24.22 31.56
N PRO A 159 24.43 -25.50 31.13
CA PRO A 159 25.67 -26.27 31.21
C PRO A 159 26.86 -25.56 30.54
N LEU A 160 28.05 -25.69 31.15
CA LEU A 160 29.31 -25.18 30.58
C LEU A 160 29.70 -25.94 29.31
N PHE A 161 29.49 -27.26 29.32
CA PHE A 161 29.71 -28.18 28.20
C PHE A 161 28.40 -28.92 27.91
N LEU A 162 28.23 -29.37 26.67
CA LEU A 162 27.02 -30.06 26.21
C LEU A 162 27.43 -31.44 25.70
N ASP A 163 27.62 -32.36 26.63
CA ASP A 163 28.28 -33.63 26.34
C ASP A 163 27.28 -34.79 26.32
N THR A 164 26.03 -34.55 26.74
CA THR A 164 24.97 -35.54 26.72
C THR A 164 23.87 -35.21 25.71
N VAL A 165 23.27 -36.26 25.15
CA VAL A 165 22.11 -36.17 24.24
C VAL A 165 20.92 -35.49 24.94
N SER A 166 20.68 -35.82 26.22
CA SER A 166 19.56 -35.27 27.00
C SER A 166 19.69 -33.75 27.20
N GLU A 167 20.89 -33.24 27.50
CA GLU A 167 21.13 -31.79 27.63
C GLU A 167 20.86 -31.04 26.32
N LEU A 168 21.32 -31.60 25.19
CA LEU A 168 21.08 -31.03 23.86
C LEU A 168 19.59 -30.97 23.54
N GLU A 169 18.85 -32.05 23.81
CA GLU A 169 17.40 -32.10 23.57
C GLU A 169 16.63 -31.12 24.45
N MET A 170 16.99 -30.98 25.73
CA MET A 170 16.40 -30.00 26.65
C MET A 170 16.60 -28.55 26.16
N ILE A 171 17.80 -28.23 25.67
CA ILE A 171 18.09 -26.88 25.17
C ILE A 171 17.36 -26.61 23.86
N ILE A 172 17.30 -27.58 22.95
CA ILE A 172 16.51 -27.46 21.72
C ILE A 172 15.03 -27.22 22.04
N SER A 173 14.48 -27.92 23.04
CA SER A 173 13.11 -27.71 23.52
C SER A 173 12.91 -26.30 24.07
N SER A 174 13.85 -25.81 24.88
CA SER A 174 13.82 -24.44 25.41
C SER A 174 13.87 -23.39 24.28
N ILE A 175 14.66 -23.62 23.23
CA ILE A 175 14.70 -22.76 22.04
C ILE A 175 13.36 -22.79 21.29
N ASN A 176 12.73 -23.95 21.12
CA ASN A 176 11.40 -24.05 20.51
C ASN A 176 10.35 -23.22 21.28
N GLN A 177 10.36 -23.31 22.61
CA GLN A 177 9.46 -22.51 23.45
C GLN A 177 9.71 -21.01 23.28
N LEU A 178 10.97 -20.57 23.22
CA LEU A 178 11.32 -19.18 22.93
C LEU A 178 10.83 -18.73 21.55
N GLU A 179 11.00 -19.55 20.51
CA GLU A 179 10.52 -19.24 19.17
C GLU A 179 8.99 -19.02 19.17
N ILE A 180 8.23 -19.88 19.87
CA ILE A 180 6.78 -19.75 20.00
C ILE A 180 6.41 -18.46 20.74
N LEU A 181 7.06 -18.16 21.86
CA LEU A 181 6.78 -16.95 22.65
C LEU A 181 7.11 -15.66 21.88
N ILE A 182 8.26 -15.60 21.21
CA ILE A 182 8.66 -14.43 20.42
C ILE A 182 7.70 -14.24 19.24
N ASN A 183 7.26 -15.32 18.58
CA ASN A 183 6.26 -15.23 17.51
C ASN A 183 4.89 -14.76 18.03
N LYS A 184 4.45 -15.24 19.19
CA LYS A 184 3.22 -14.77 19.86
C LYS A 184 3.33 -13.30 20.29
N GLN A 185 4.51 -12.88 20.71
CA GLN A 185 4.76 -11.49 21.03
C GLN A 185 4.75 -10.63 19.76
N LEU A 186 5.35 -11.06 18.65
CA LEU A 186 5.30 -10.35 17.37
C LEU A 186 3.89 -10.23 16.78
N THR A 187 2.96 -11.14 17.10
CA THR A 187 1.55 -11.01 16.69
C THR A 187 0.79 -10.07 17.61
N SER A 188 1.03 -10.08 18.93
CA SER A 188 0.40 -9.17 19.89
C SER A 188 0.96 -7.74 19.83
N ASP A 189 2.28 -7.61 19.73
CA ASP A 189 3.01 -6.33 19.66
C ASP A 189 2.73 -5.61 18.35
N ARG A 190 2.32 -6.27 17.26
CA ARG A 190 1.86 -5.55 16.06
C ARG A 190 0.70 -4.60 16.39
N SER A 191 -0.26 -5.04 17.18
CA SER A 191 -1.39 -4.21 17.62
C SER A 191 -0.95 -3.14 18.62
N LYS A 192 -0.10 -3.48 19.59
CA LYS A 192 0.38 -2.54 20.61
C LYS A 192 1.34 -1.49 20.05
N MET A 193 2.23 -1.88 19.15
CA MET A 193 3.15 -1.01 18.43
C MET A 193 2.40 -0.03 17.54
N LEU A 194 1.40 -0.49 16.78
CA LEU A 194 0.56 0.41 15.99
C LEU A 194 -0.10 1.46 16.87
N ASN A 195 -0.57 1.08 18.06
CA ASN A 195 -1.17 2.02 19.00
C ASN A 195 -0.12 2.97 19.63
N SER A 196 1.08 2.47 19.97
CA SER A 196 2.12 3.26 20.62
C SER A 196 2.84 4.24 19.68
N ILE A 197 3.16 3.83 18.44
CA ILE A 197 3.86 4.67 17.46
C ILE A 197 2.97 5.80 16.98
N LEU A 198 1.67 5.57 16.94
CA LEU A 198 0.69 6.59 16.57
C LEU A 198 0.31 7.47 17.77
N GLU A 199 0.97 7.32 18.93
CA GLU A 199 0.61 7.95 20.21
C GLU A 199 -0.90 7.86 20.51
N ARG A 200 -1.52 6.76 20.04
CA ARG A 200 -2.94 6.51 20.22
C ARG A 200 -3.12 5.98 21.63
N HIS A 201 -3.34 6.88 22.57
CA HIS A 201 -4.20 6.57 23.70
C HIS A 201 -5.57 6.22 23.10
N PRO A 202 -6.09 4.99 23.24
CA PRO A 202 -7.38 4.65 22.65
C PRO A 202 -8.48 5.44 23.36
N ARG A 203 -8.77 6.64 22.86
CA ARG A 203 -10.06 7.30 23.05
C ARG A 203 -11.05 6.43 22.29
N LYS A 204 -11.63 5.44 22.98
CA LYS A 204 -12.62 4.54 22.40
C LYS A 204 -13.91 5.32 22.20
N ILE A 205 -14.03 5.99 21.06
CA ILE A 205 -15.29 6.55 20.60
C ILE A 205 -16.07 5.38 19.99
N THR A 206 -17.10 4.91 20.69
CA THR A 206 -18.04 3.94 20.13
C THR A 206 -19.02 4.68 19.21
N LEU A 207 -18.73 4.64 17.91
CA LEU A 207 -19.66 5.08 16.85
C LEU A 207 -20.39 3.84 16.30
N ASP A 208 -21.15 3.16 17.14
CA ASP A 208 -21.81 1.88 16.84
C ASP A 208 -23.29 2.04 16.46
N ARG A 209 -23.86 3.24 16.59
CA ARG A 209 -25.28 3.51 16.35
C ARG A 209 -25.49 4.62 15.34
N ILE A 210 -26.35 4.38 14.35
CA ILE A 210 -26.83 5.41 13.42
C ILE A 210 -28.09 6.07 13.99
N LYS A 211 -28.15 7.40 13.91
CA LYS A 211 -29.34 8.20 14.24
C LYS A 211 -30.22 8.31 12.99
N TYR A 212 -31.51 8.00 13.10
CA TYR A 212 -32.48 8.19 12.02
C TYR A 212 -33.85 8.57 12.56
N THR A 213 -34.69 9.15 11.71
CA THR A 213 -36.06 9.54 12.06
C THR A 213 -37.03 8.56 11.43
N GLU A 214 -37.92 7.99 12.24
CA GLU A 214 -38.98 7.09 11.78
C GLU A 214 -40.27 7.46 12.52
N ASN A 215 -41.31 7.82 11.78
CA ASN A 215 -42.57 8.34 12.33
C ASN A 215 -42.38 9.55 13.25
N GLU A 216 -41.56 10.53 12.82
CA GLU A 216 -41.20 11.75 13.59
C GLU A 216 -40.42 11.51 14.90
N GLU A 217 -40.15 10.26 15.27
CA GLU A 217 -39.32 9.91 16.41
C GLU A 217 -37.86 9.66 16.01
N ILE A 218 -36.94 10.17 16.82
CA ILE A 218 -35.50 9.91 16.69
C ILE A 218 -35.18 8.53 17.25
N LYS A 219 -34.73 7.62 16.39
CA LYS A 219 -34.30 6.26 16.76
C LYS A 219 -32.81 6.06 16.51
N PHE A 220 -32.27 5.07 17.20
CA PHE A 220 -30.88 4.64 17.09
C PHE A 220 -30.82 3.15 16.78
N SER A 221 -30.08 2.77 15.74
CA SER A 221 -29.87 1.36 15.38
C SER A 221 -28.39 1.02 15.28
N ASN A 222 -28.02 -0.16 15.78
CA ASN A 222 -26.71 -0.78 15.60
C ASN A 222 -26.74 -1.92 14.56
N ASP A 223 -27.87 -2.13 13.88
CA ASP A 223 -27.99 -3.15 12.85
C ASP A 223 -27.16 -2.77 11.62
N ARG A 224 -26.36 -3.72 11.15
CA ARG A 224 -25.45 -3.53 10.02
C ARG A 224 -26.19 -3.19 8.74
N ASN A 225 -27.33 -3.85 8.49
CA ASN A 225 -28.09 -3.62 7.26
C ASN A 225 -28.74 -2.24 7.30
N LYS A 226 -29.36 -1.90 8.43
CA LYS A 226 -29.97 -0.57 8.63
C LYS A 226 -28.97 0.57 8.54
N ILE A 227 -27.79 0.42 9.15
CA ILE A 227 -26.69 1.38 9.02
C ILE A 227 -26.30 1.56 7.55
N THR A 228 -26.12 0.46 6.82
CA THR A 228 -25.69 0.50 5.41
C THR A 228 -26.73 1.20 4.54
N GLU A 229 -28.00 0.84 4.69
CA GLU A 229 -29.13 1.43 3.96
C GLU A 229 -29.18 2.95 4.15
N ILE A 230 -29.23 3.40 5.41
CA ILE A 230 -29.37 4.82 5.76
C ILE A 230 -28.13 5.60 5.33
N THR A 231 -26.94 5.04 5.52
CA THR A 231 -25.68 5.69 5.13
C THR A 231 -25.62 5.89 3.62
N ASN A 232 -25.94 4.86 2.83
CA ASN A 232 -25.97 4.95 1.37
C ASN A 232 -26.98 5.99 0.91
N HIS A 233 -28.20 5.93 1.43
CA HIS A 233 -29.26 6.89 1.09
C HIS A 233 -28.82 8.33 1.42
N HIS A 234 -28.25 8.56 2.60
CA HIS A 234 -27.79 9.89 2.99
C HIS A 234 -26.72 10.42 2.04
N PHE A 235 -25.63 9.67 1.81
CA PHE A 235 -24.50 10.17 1.01
C PHE A 235 -24.79 10.23 -0.49
N GLN A 236 -25.70 9.40 -1.01
CA GLN A 236 -26.17 9.53 -2.41
C GLN A 236 -27.01 10.79 -2.62
N ASN A 237 -27.73 11.23 -1.58
CA ASN A 237 -28.71 12.30 -1.70
C ASN A 237 -28.25 13.65 -1.11
N ILE A 238 -27.15 13.71 -0.34
CA ILE A 238 -26.73 14.93 0.37
C ILE A 238 -26.46 16.14 -0.55
N GLY A 239 -26.09 15.88 -1.82
CA GLY A 239 -25.78 16.91 -2.81
C GLY A 239 -26.78 17.01 -3.96
N LEU A 240 -27.89 16.27 -3.93
CA LEU A 240 -28.87 16.31 -5.03
C LEU A 240 -29.68 17.61 -5.00
N SER A 241 -29.96 18.12 -6.19
CA SER A 241 -30.77 19.33 -6.40
C SER A 241 -32.20 19.21 -5.88
N SER A 242 -32.73 18.00 -5.74
CA SER A 242 -34.09 17.72 -5.29
C SER A 242 -34.25 17.68 -3.77
N THR A 243 -33.14 17.48 -3.04
CA THR A 243 -33.14 17.27 -1.58
C THR A 243 -32.50 18.42 -0.82
N ASN A 244 -31.75 19.29 -1.51
CA ASN A 244 -31.05 20.40 -0.89
C ASN A 244 -31.78 21.74 -1.11
N THR A 245 -32.17 22.39 -0.02
CA THR A 245 -32.79 23.73 -0.03
C THR A 245 -31.81 24.84 -0.43
N SER A 246 -30.51 24.59 -0.41
CA SER A 246 -29.46 25.54 -0.80
C SER A 246 -29.01 25.38 -2.26
N LYS A 247 -29.88 24.92 -3.14
CA LYS A 247 -29.56 24.79 -4.57
C LYS A 247 -29.31 26.19 -5.14
N TYR A 248 -28.20 26.35 -5.89
CA TYR A 248 -28.00 27.55 -6.69
C TYR A 248 -29.09 27.65 -7.76
N ASP A 249 -29.82 28.75 -7.73
CA ASP A 249 -30.78 29.12 -8.77
C ASP A 249 -30.16 30.28 -9.58
N PRO A 250 -29.84 30.08 -10.87
CA PRO A 250 -29.31 31.13 -11.72
C PRO A 250 -30.19 32.39 -11.80
N LEU A 251 -31.51 32.27 -11.59
CA LEU A 251 -32.44 33.40 -11.62
C LEU A 251 -32.38 34.24 -10.35
N ILE A 252 -32.08 33.62 -9.21
CA ILE A 252 -31.98 34.28 -7.90
C ILE A 252 -30.52 34.75 -7.66
N GLY A 253 -29.55 34.00 -8.17
CA GLY A 253 -28.13 34.25 -8.01
C GLY A 253 -27.58 33.71 -6.68
N LEU A 254 -26.42 34.23 -6.29
CA LEU A 254 -25.80 33.93 -5.00
C LEU A 254 -26.58 34.60 -3.86
N ASP A 255 -26.54 34.02 -2.66
CA ASP A 255 -27.08 34.68 -1.47
C ASP A 255 -26.28 35.96 -1.13
N ASP A 256 -26.87 36.84 -0.32
CA ASP A 256 -26.24 38.14 0.01
C ASP A 256 -24.90 37.99 0.74
N TYR A 257 -24.69 36.88 1.46
CA TYR A 257 -23.42 36.59 2.12
C TYR A 257 -22.31 36.34 1.10
N TRP A 258 -22.57 35.50 0.08
CA TRP A 258 -21.61 35.16 -0.96
C TRP A 258 -21.44 36.25 -2.02
N LYS A 259 -22.47 37.08 -2.26
CA LYS A 259 -22.41 38.16 -3.27
C LYS A 259 -21.18 39.05 -3.12
N ASP A 260 -20.79 39.41 -1.90
CA ASP A 260 -19.63 40.28 -1.67
C ASP A 260 -18.31 39.59 -2.05
N PHE A 261 -18.15 38.30 -1.71
CA PHE A 261 -16.93 37.53 -2.00
C PHE A 261 -16.70 37.26 -3.48
N TYR A 262 -17.77 37.09 -4.25
CA TYR A 262 -17.72 36.73 -5.68
C TYR A 262 -17.88 37.94 -6.62
N GLN A 263 -18.00 39.16 -6.09
CA GLN A 263 -17.99 40.36 -6.91
C GLN A 263 -16.68 40.52 -7.69
N LYS A 264 -16.79 40.99 -8.94
CA LYS A 264 -15.62 41.24 -9.79
C LYS A 264 -14.75 42.32 -9.13
N ARG A 265 -13.48 41.99 -8.89
CA ARG A 265 -12.49 42.97 -8.43
C ARG A 265 -12.21 43.97 -9.54
N GLN A 266 -12.28 45.26 -9.22
CA GLN A 266 -12.11 46.35 -10.19
C GLN A 266 -10.64 46.56 -10.59
N ASN A 267 -9.68 46.25 -9.71
CA ASN A 267 -8.26 46.52 -9.89
C ASN A 267 -7.46 45.27 -10.28
N VAL A 268 -7.99 44.45 -11.20
CA VAL A 268 -7.23 43.32 -11.76
C VAL A 268 -6.57 43.78 -13.06
N PRO A 269 -5.24 43.68 -13.19
CA PRO A 269 -4.54 43.97 -14.43
C PRO A 269 -5.14 43.19 -15.61
N ARG A 270 -5.26 43.85 -16.76
CA ARG A 270 -5.81 43.22 -17.97
C ARG A 270 -4.97 42.02 -18.41
N GLU A 271 -3.66 42.12 -18.25
CA GLU A 271 -2.70 41.05 -18.55
C GLU A 271 -3.01 39.77 -17.76
N ASP A 272 -3.37 39.88 -16.48
CA ASP A 272 -3.73 38.73 -15.64
C ASP A 272 -5.05 38.08 -16.09
N ILE A 273 -6.02 38.89 -16.54
CA ILE A 273 -7.29 38.39 -17.05
C ILE A 273 -7.07 37.66 -18.38
N GLU A 274 -6.27 38.23 -19.27
CA GLU A 274 -5.92 37.63 -20.56
C GLU A 274 -5.12 36.33 -20.36
N LEU A 275 -4.18 36.31 -19.41
CA LEU A 275 -3.45 35.10 -19.02
C LEU A 275 -4.38 34.00 -18.51
N LEU A 276 -5.31 34.32 -17.60
CA LEU A 276 -6.28 33.34 -17.07
C LEU A 276 -7.30 32.86 -18.10
N SER A 277 -7.52 33.64 -19.16
CA SER A 277 -8.45 33.30 -20.24
C SER A 277 -7.74 32.61 -21.41
N SER A 278 -6.41 32.49 -21.37
CA SER A 278 -5.63 31.83 -22.41
C SER A 278 -5.77 30.31 -22.32
N ASP A 279 -5.60 29.65 -23.46
CA ASP A 279 -5.61 28.19 -23.52
C ASP A 279 -4.43 27.61 -22.72
N ILE A 280 -4.66 26.45 -22.10
CA ILE A 280 -3.61 25.72 -21.38
C ILE A 280 -2.51 25.33 -22.38
N GLY A 281 -1.26 25.57 -21.99
CA GLY A 281 -0.08 25.23 -22.78
C GLY A 281 0.36 23.77 -22.61
N MET A 282 1.10 23.24 -23.58
CA MET A 282 1.68 21.89 -23.47
C MET A 282 2.76 21.83 -22.38
N GLU A 283 3.59 22.86 -22.28
CA GLU A 283 4.63 22.99 -21.26
C GLU A 283 4.00 23.02 -19.87
N GLU A 284 2.95 23.82 -19.68
CA GLU A 284 2.20 23.93 -18.44
C GLU A 284 1.63 22.55 -18.01
N LEU A 285 0.97 21.84 -18.93
CA LEU A 285 0.43 20.51 -18.66
C LEU A 285 1.54 19.53 -18.23
N GLN A 286 2.66 19.52 -18.94
CA GLN A 286 3.79 18.64 -18.63
C GLN A 286 4.43 18.96 -17.29
N GLU A 287 4.58 20.24 -16.94
CA GLU A 287 5.09 20.68 -15.65
C GLU A 287 4.18 20.20 -14.51
N ILE A 288 2.87 20.40 -14.63
CA ILE A 288 1.90 19.94 -13.62
C ILE A 288 1.94 18.42 -13.47
N ILE A 289 2.01 17.66 -14.57
CA ILE A 289 2.09 16.18 -14.52
C ILE A 289 3.32 15.71 -13.72
N LYS A 290 4.46 16.39 -13.86
CA LYS A 290 5.68 16.06 -13.10
C LYS A 290 5.48 16.25 -11.59
N THR A 291 4.70 17.25 -11.18
CA THR A 291 4.46 17.55 -9.76
C THR A 291 3.47 16.59 -9.07
N LEU A 292 2.73 15.77 -9.83
CA LEU A 292 1.73 14.87 -9.26
C LEU A 292 2.35 13.94 -8.18
N PRO A 293 1.73 13.80 -7.00
CA PRO A 293 2.29 12.98 -5.93
C PRO A 293 2.17 11.46 -6.24
N ASN A 294 3.16 10.66 -5.87
CA ASN A 294 3.06 9.20 -6.01
C ASN A 294 2.22 8.57 -4.88
N ASN A 295 1.70 7.37 -5.11
CA ASN A 295 0.94 6.54 -4.18
C ASN A 295 -0.36 7.17 -3.65
N LYS A 296 -0.99 8.04 -4.43
CA LYS A 296 -2.34 8.52 -4.14
C LYS A 296 -3.39 7.50 -4.58
N ALA A 297 -4.52 7.49 -3.87
CA ALA A 297 -5.65 6.65 -4.23
C ALA A 297 -6.22 7.13 -5.58
N PRO A 298 -6.34 6.24 -6.58
CA PRO A 298 -6.95 6.61 -7.85
C PRO A 298 -8.46 6.79 -7.68
N GLY A 299 -9.06 7.59 -8.58
CA GLY A 299 -10.51 7.80 -8.63
C GLY A 299 -11.26 6.59 -9.20
N LEU A 300 -12.52 6.81 -9.62
CA LEU A 300 -13.39 5.78 -10.23
C LEU A 300 -12.75 5.07 -11.43
N SER A 301 -11.97 5.80 -12.22
CA SER A 301 -11.22 5.29 -13.37
C SER A 301 -10.10 4.32 -13.00
N LYS A 302 -9.71 4.24 -11.72
CA LYS A 302 -8.57 3.44 -11.21
C LYS A 302 -7.23 3.81 -11.85
N LEU A 303 -7.14 4.94 -12.56
CA LEU A 303 -5.91 5.47 -13.12
C LEU A 303 -5.11 6.19 -12.04
N SER A 304 -3.88 5.74 -11.82
CA SER A 304 -2.97 6.35 -10.84
C SER A 304 -2.13 7.44 -11.50
N TYR A 305 -1.59 8.35 -10.69
CA TYR A 305 -0.72 9.40 -11.20
C TYR A 305 0.57 8.86 -11.84
N GLU A 306 1.05 7.69 -11.43
CA GLU A 306 2.18 7.02 -12.05
C GLU A 306 1.91 6.62 -13.50
N ILE A 307 0.67 6.25 -13.84
CA ILE A 307 0.27 5.97 -15.22
C ILE A 307 0.22 7.28 -16.01
N ILE A 308 -0.39 8.32 -15.46
CA ILE A 308 -0.50 9.64 -16.10
C ILE A 308 0.89 10.21 -16.43
N LYS A 309 1.85 10.09 -15.50
CA LYS A 309 3.25 10.50 -15.71
C LYS A 309 4.00 9.75 -16.82
N LYS A 310 3.46 8.63 -17.30
CA LYS A 310 4.07 7.78 -18.33
C LYS A 310 3.38 7.86 -19.67
N LEU A 311 2.33 8.68 -19.78
CA LEU A 311 1.68 8.98 -21.04
C LEU A 311 2.67 9.68 -22.01
N PRO A 312 2.69 9.28 -23.29
CA PRO A 312 3.52 9.93 -24.29
C PRO A 312 2.94 11.29 -24.69
N ASP A 313 3.79 12.19 -25.19
CA ASP A 313 3.42 13.56 -25.54
C ASP A 313 2.28 13.64 -26.57
N ASN A 314 2.25 12.73 -27.55
CA ASN A 314 1.16 12.68 -28.52
C ASN A 314 -0.19 12.43 -27.83
N PHE A 315 -0.23 11.57 -26.82
CA PHE A 315 -1.45 11.33 -26.05
C PHE A 315 -1.78 12.50 -25.11
N LEU A 316 -0.77 13.15 -24.55
CA LEU A 316 -0.96 14.37 -23.74
C LEU A 316 -1.59 15.51 -24.56
N LYS A 317 -1.29 15.63 -25.86
CA LYS A 317 -1.98 16.57 -26.76
C LYS A 317 -3.49 16.31 -26.83
N GLU A 318 -3.90 15.04 -26.76
CA GLU A 318 -5.32 14.68 -26.82
C GLU A 318 -6.07 15.03 -25.54
N ILE A 319 -5.38 14.92 -24.40
CA ILE A 319 -5.85 15.40 -23.10
C ILE A 319 -5.91 16.93 -23.08
N LEU A 320 -4.87 17.60 -23.58
CA LEU A 320 -4.80 19.05 -23.68
C LEU A 320 -5.94 19.61 -24.53
N TYR A 321 -6.18 19.00 -25.69
CA TYR A 321 -7.32 19.33 -26.54
C TYR A 321 -8.64 19.20 -25.78
N LEU A 322 -8.84 18.10 -25.04
CA LEU A 322 -10.06 17.93 -24.25
C LEU A 322 -10.20 19.03 -23.18
N PHE A 323 -9.12 19.40 -22.50
CA PHE A 323 -9.14 20.45 -21.48
C PHE A 323 -9.50 21.82 -22.06
N ASN A 324 -8.82 22.24 -23.12
CA ASN A 324 -9.08 23.53 -23.76
C ASN A 324 -10.46 23.58 -24.43
N PHE A 325 -10.91 22.45 -25.02
CA PHE A 325 -12.28 22.33 -25.53
C PHE A 325 -13.32 22.51 -24.42
N SER A 326 -13.10 21.86 -23.27
CA SER A 326 -13.96 21.96 -22.10
C SER A 326 -14.06 23.40 -21.57
N LEU A 327 -12.94 24.10 -21.48
CA LEU A 327 -12.89 25.50 -21.05
C LEU A 327 -13.62 26.40 -22.06
N SER A 328 -13.28 26.30 -23.35
CA SER A 328 -13.88 27.13 -24.41
C SER A 328 -15.39 26.95 -24.57
N ASN A 329 -15.90 25.74 -24.31
CA ASN A 329 -17.32 25.41 -24.49
C ASN A 329 -18.11 25.37 -23.17
N ASN A 330 -17.48 25.66 -22.02
CA ASN A 330 -18.09 25.57 -20.69
C ASN A 330 -18.75 24.21 -20.40
N VAL A 331 -18.15 23.13 -20.86
CA VAL A 331 -18.62 21.75 -20.67
C VAL A 331 -17.53 20.88 -20.08
N ILE A 332 -17.87 19.95 -19.20
CA ILE A 332 -16.91 18.98 -18.64
C ILE A 332 -17.49 17.57 -18.75
N PRO A 333 -16.66 16.53 -18.85
CA PRO A 333 -17.14 15.16 -18.81
C PRO A 333 -17.96 14.88 -17.55
N ASP A 334 -19.12 14.25 -17.69
CA ASP A 334 -19.99 13.88 -16.56
C ASP A 334 -19.26 12.97 -15.56
N SER A 335 -18.34 12.15 -16.06
CA SER A 335 -17.47 11.30 -15.22
C SER A 335 -16.61 12.08 -14.22
N TRP A 336 -16.29 13.36 -14.48
CA TRP A 336 -15.54 14.22 -13.56
C TRP A 336 -16.42 14.78 -12.43
N GLN A 337 -17.74 14.74 -12.60
CA GLN A 337 -18.71 15.13 -11.58
C GLN A 337 -19.04 13.97 -10.63
N GLN A 338 -18.47 12.78 -10.87
CA GLN A 338 -18.66 11.60 -10.05
C GLN A 338 -17.51 11.44 -9.04
N ALA A 339 -17.83 11.08 -7.80
CA ALA A 339 -16.85 10.87 -6.75
C ALA A 339 -17.14 9.60 -5.94
N LEU A 340 -16.08 8.93 -5.47
CA LEU A 340 -16.18 7.90 -4.45
C LEU A 340 -16.09 8.54 -3.07
N LEU A 341 -17.17 8.43 -2.29
CA LEU A 341 -17.21 8.94 -0.93
C LEU A 341 -16.72 7.86 0.05
N TYR A 342 -15.54 8.09 0.61
CA TYR A 342 -15.00 7.30 1.72
C TYR A 342 -14.96 8.17 2.98
N PRO A 343 -15.92 8.03 3.92
CA PRO A 343 -15.89 8.79 5.15
C PRO A 343 -14.67 8.42 5.98
N ILE A 344 -13.73 9.37 6.15
CA ILE A 344 -12.57 9.20 7.02
C ILE A 344 -12.88 9.88 8.36
N PRO A 345 -13.06 9.11 9.45
CA PRO A 345 -13.33 9.70 10.75
C PRO A 345 -12.11 10.51 11.20
N LYS A 346 -12.32 11.80 11.48
CA LYS A 346 -11.27 12.64 12.08
C LYS A 346 -10.99 12.13 13.50
N PRO A 347 -9.71 11.95 13.89
CA PRO A 347 -9.39 11.70 15.29
C PRO A 347 -9.86 12.92 16.12
N ARG A 348 -10.53 12.67 17.25
CA ARG A 348 -10.88 13.72 18.22
C ARG A 348 -9.75 13.99 19.19
#